data_AF-A0A5J4QCQ3-F1
#
_entry.id   AF-A0A5J4QCQ3-F1
#
_cell.length_a   1.000
_cell.length_b   1.000
_cell.length_c   1.000
_cell.angle_alpha   90.00
_cell.angle_beta   90.00
_cell.angle_gamma   90.00
#
_symmetry.space_group_name_H-M   'P 1'
#
loop_
_entity.id
_entity.type
_entity.pdbx_description
1 polymer ?
#
loop_
_entity_poly.entity_id
_entity_poly.type
_entity_poly.pdbx_seq_one_letter_code
_entity_poly.pdbx_strand_id
1 'polypeptide(L)'
;MIKKLYLPLLLMGVVVIALSSCKSKLGELGANYFTMTPPILEVTAGKVPVTITGTFPQSYFNKKAVIEVTPVLRWDGGEAKGEKYVYQGEKVQSNNTVIPYKTGSTITIKASYDYVPQMAKSELYLVFDARVGKKAVSLPAIKVGDGVISTSALITNTVTSANV
;
A
#
# COMPACT_ATOMS: atom_id res chain seq x y z
N MET A 1 60.80 -39.66 -4.82
CA MET A 1 59.96 -40.62 -4.06
C MET A 1 58.56 -40.05 -3.93
N ILE A 2 57.56 -40.81 -4.36
CA ILE A 2 56.10 -40.55 -4.28
C ILE A 2 55.57 -40.78 -2.86
N LYS A 3 54.54 -40.02 -2.47
CA LYS A 3 53.40 -40.33 -1.54
C LYS A 3 52.94 -39.00 -0.91
N LYS A 4 51.67 -38.55 -0.79
CA LYS A 4 50.28 -38.94 -1.13
C LYS A 4 49.51 -37.60 -1.07
N LEU A 5 48.68 -37.19 -2.03
CA LEU A 5 47.37 -37.70 -2.43
C LEU A 5 46.17 -37.12 -1.62
N TYR A 6 45.43 -36.24 -2.32
CA TYR A 6 44.01 -35.85 -2.23
C TYR A 6 43.43 -35.25 -0.93
N LEU A 7 42.86 -34.03 -1.04
CA LEU A 7 41.40 -33.83 -1.17
C LEU A 7 41.03 -32.34 -1.41
N PRO A 8 40.69 -31.89 -2.64
CA PRO A 8 39.98 -30.64 -2.87
C PRO A 8 38.48 -30.95 -3.01
N LEU A 9 37.69 -30.67 -1.98
CA LEU A 9 36.24 -30.91 -2.01
C LEU A 9 35.48 -29.57 -2.13
N LEU A 10 34.99 -29.33 -3.36
CA LEU A 10 33.72 -28.66 -3.71
C LEU A 10 33.49 -27.24 -3.15
N LEU A 11 33.65 -26.17 -3.94
CA LEU A 11 32.64 -25.70 -4.91
C LEU A 11 31.20 -25.89 -4.41
N MET A 12 30.76 -24.98 -3.54
CA MET A 12 29.35 -24.56 -3.48
C MET A 12 29.35 -23.06 -3.71
N GLY A 13 29.23 -22.70 -4.99
CA GLY A 13 28.95 -21.34 -5.41
C GLY A 13 27.66 -20.89 -4.73
N VAL A 14 27.77 -19.91 -3.84
CA VAL A 14 26.62 -19.11 -3.46
C VAL A 14 26.29 -18.29 -4.70
N VAL A 15 25.39 -18.86 -5.50
CA VAL A 15 24.64 -18.17 -6.52
C VAL A 15 23.91 -17.05 -5.79
N VAL A 16 24.51 -15.86 -5.80
CA VAL A 16 23.80 -14.63 -5.47
C VAL A 16 22.78 -14.48 -6.58
N ILE A 17 21.57 -14.95 -6.30
CA ILE A 17 20.41 -14.79 -7.16
C ILE A 17 20.28 -13.29 -7.34
N ALA A 18 20.65 -12.84 -8.53
CA ALA A 18 20.35 -11.52 -9.03
C ALA A 18 18.84 -11.31 -8.88
N LEU A 19 18.44 -10.48 -7.92
CA LEU A 19 17.18 -9.76 -8.00
C LEU A 19 17.36 -8.70 -9.08
N SER A 20 17.50 -9.15 -10.33
CA SER A 20 17.24 -8.33 -11.48
C SER A 20 15.76 -7.94 -11.38
N SER A 21 15.51 -6.78 -10.77
CA SER A 21 14.24 -6.06 -10.83
C SER A 21 13.89 -5.85 -12.29
N CYS A 22 13.23 -6.85 -12.87
CA CYS A 22 12.64 -6.78 -14.19
C CYS A 22 11.61 -5.67 -14.15
N LYS A 23 11.98 -4.54 -14.78
CA LYS A 23 11.17 -3.42 -15.29
C LYS A 23 9.70 -3.80 -15.52
N SER A 24 8.95 -3.91 -14.45
CA SER A 24 7.50 -4.06 -14.45
C SER A 24 7.03 -2.66 -14.13
N LYS A 25 6.55 -1.95 -15.15
CA LYS A 25 6.24 -0.50 -15.16
C LYS A 25 5.07 -0.12 -14.24
N LEU A 26 5.13 -0.54 -12.99
CA LEU A 26 4.24 -0.15 -11.90
C LEU A 26 5.18 0.25 -10.77
N GLY A 27 5.62 1.51 -10.81
CA GLY A 27 6.51 2.08 -9.81
C GLY A 27 5.76 2.33 -8.51
N GLU A 28 6.49 2.74 -7.48
CA GLU A 28 5.89 3.14 -6.21
C GLU A 28 5.00 4.38 -6.45
N LEU A 29 3.76 4.36 -5.98
CA LEU A 29 2.99 5.59 -5.83
C LEU A 29 3.41 6.26 -4.52
N GLY A 30 3.67 7.55 -4.57
CA GLY A 30 3.87 8.32 -3.35
C GLY A 30 2.55 8.50 -2.58
N ALA A 31 2.66 8.74 -1.27
CA ALA A 31 1.52 9.06 -0.42
C ALA A 31 0.75 10.31 -0.90
N ASN A 32 1.40 11.22 -1.62
CA ASN A 32 0.81 12.42 -2.21
C ASN A 32 -0.30 12.16 -3.24
N TYR A 33 -0.41 10.93 -3.75
CA TYR A 33 -1.50 10.53 -4.65
C TYR A 33 -2.76 10.08 -3.89
N PHE A 34 -2.69 10.02 -2.56
CA PHE A 34 -3.78 9.56 -1.72
C PHE A 34 -4.10 10.62 -0.68
N THR A 35 -5.38 10.93 -0.53
CA THR A 35 -5.88 11.79 0.53
C THR A 35 -6.94 11.02 1.32
N MET A 36 -7.11 11.35 2.60
CA MET A 36 -8.22 10.85 3.40
C MET A 36 -9.13 11.98 3.85
N THR A 37 -10.41 11.65 3.94
CA THR A 37 -11.46 12.53 4.45
C THR A 37 -12.33 11.73 5.42
N PRO A 38 -12.57 12.23 6.64
CA PRO A 38 -11.93 13.41 7.27
C PRO A 38 -10.43 13.20 7.54
N PRO A 39 -9.61 14.28 7.68
CA PRO A 39 -8.17 14.18 7.93
C PRO A 39 -7.83 13.63 9.32
N ILE A 40 -8.77 13.73 10.27
CA ILE A 40 -8.72 13.08 11.57
C ILE A 40 -9.95 12.19 11.63
N LEU A 41 -9.76 10.90 11.92
CA LEU A 41 -10.89 9.99 11.99
C LEU A 41 -11.61 10.13 13.33
N GLU A 42 -12.88 10.50 13.26
CA GLU A 42 -13.75 10.61 14.43
C GLU A 42 -14.65 9.37 14.54
N VAL A 43 -14.93 8.97 15.78
CA VAL A 43 -15.84 7.86 16.05
C VAL A 43 -17.27 8.37 15.89
N THR A 44 -17.94 7.90 14.85
CA THR A 44 -19.36 8.16 14.61
C THR A 44 -20.15 6.89 14.84
N ALA A 45 -21.08 6.90 15.82
CA ALA A 45 -21.93 5.75 16.15
C ALA A 45 -21.15 4.44 16.44
N GLY A 46 -19.99 4.55 17.10
CA GLY A 46 -19.14 3.40 17.43
C GLY A 46 -18.30 2.87 16.25
N LYS A 47 -18.34 3.54 15.10
CA LYS A 47 -17.54 3.21 13.92
C LYS A 47 -16.60 4.35 13.55
N VAL A 48 -15.53 4.00 12.87
CA VAL A 48 -14.54 4.92 12.31
C VAL A 48 -14.73 4.92 10.79
N PRO A 49 -15.59 5.81 10.23
CA PRO A 49 -15.72 5.95 8.80
C PRO A 49 -14.51 6.68 8.22
N VAL A 50 -13.97 6.17 7.11
CA VAL A 50 -12.93 6.84 6.36
C VAL A 50 -13.20 6.75 4.87
N THR A 51 -13.04 7.89 4.19
CA THR A 51 -13.05 7.96 2.73
C THR A 51 -11.66 8.29 2.25
N ILE A 52 -11.09 7.41 1.44
CA ILE A 52 -9.75 7.56 0.86
C ILE A 52 -9.94 7.88 -0.62
N THR A 53 -9.38 9.01 -1.07
CA THR A 53 -9.36 9.37 -2.48
C THR A 53 -7.96 9.15 -3.02
N GLY A 54 -7.82 8.20 -3.94
CA GLY A 54 -6.55 7.91 -4.62
C GLY A 54 -6.59 8.41 -6.05
N THR A 55 -5.48 8.92 -6.56
CA THR A 55 -5.35 9.28 -7.98
C THR A 55 -4.27 8.45 -8.63
N PHE A 56 -4.65 7.61 -9.59
CA PHE A 56 -3.70 6.95 -10.46
C PHE A 56 -3.32 7.90 -11.60
N PRO A 57 -2.04 8.30 -11.72
CA PRO A 57 -1.63 9.22 -12.76
C PRO A 57 -1.68 8.58 -14.15
N GLN A 58 -1.67 9.42 -15.18
CA GLN A 58 -1.55 8.99 -16.57
C GLN A 58 -0.31 8.10 -16.76
N SER A 59 -0.44 7.08 -17.60
CA SER A 59 0.60 6.10 -17.96
C SER A 59 1.13 5.25 -16.80
N TYR A 60 0.54 5.34 -15.61
CA TYR A 60 0.91 4.52 -14.46
C TYR A 60 0.27 3.12 -14.54
N PHE A 61 -1.04 3.07 -14.77
CA PHE A 61 -1.79 1.83 -14.70
C PHE A 61 -1.65 1.02 -15.99
N ASN A 62 -0.74 0.04 -16.02
CA ASN A 62 -0.51 -0.79 -17.21
C ASN A 62 -1.84 -1.40 -17.72
N LYS A 63 -2.03 -1.41 -19.05
CA LYS A 63 -3.28 -1.92 -19.66
C LYS A 63 -3.61 -3.36 -19.29
N LYS A 64 -2.62 -4.18 -18.92
CA LYS A 64 -2.80 -5.57 -18.46
C LYS A 64 -2.62 -5.74 -16.95
N ALA A 65 -2.58 -4.65 -16.19
CA ALA A 65 -2.46 -4.70 -14.75
C ALA A 65 -3.79 -4.97 -14.07
N VAL A 66 -3.72 -5.59 -12.91
CA VAL A 66 -4.76 -5.68 -11.91
C VAL A 66 -4.12 -5.23 -10.60
N ILE A 67 -4.72 -4.29 -9.89
CA ILE A 67 -4.25 -3.82 -8.60
C ILE A 67 -5.38 -3.99 -7.60
N GLU A 68 -5.14 -4.78 -6.58
CA GLU A 68 -6.02 -4.89 -5.42
C GLU A 68 -5.52 -3.93 -4.35
N VAL A 69 -6.41 -3.08 -3.85
CA VAL A 69 -6.14 -2.09 -2.82
C VAL A 69 -6.94 -2.48 -1.59
N THR A 70 -6.25 -2.71 -0.48
CA THR A 70 -6.88 -3.01 0.81
C THR A 70 -6.53 -1.90 1.79
N PRO A 71 -7.52 -1.14 2.30
CA PRO A 71 -7.29 -0.21 3.39
C PRO A 71 -7.12 -0.99 4.69
N VAL A 72 -6.08 -0.67 5.45
CA VAL A 72 -5.73 -1.33 6.71
C VAL A 72 -5.48 -0.27 7.76
N LEU A 73 -6.30 -0.26 8.80
CA LEU A 73 -6.10 0.58 9.97
C LEU A 73 -5.23 -0.18 10.97
N ARG A 74 -4.08 0.36 11.32
CA ARG A 74 -3.12 -0.25 12.26
C ARG A 74 -3.04 0.57 13.54
N TRP A 75 -2.91 -0.09 14.68
CA TRP A 75 -2.70 0.54 15.98
C TRP A 75 -1.81 -0.35 16.85
N ASP A 76 -1.38 0.18 18.00
CA ASP A 76 -0.60 -0.58 18.96
C ASP A 76 -1.48 -1.67 19.61
N GLY A 77 -1.33 -2.91 19.12
CA GLY A 77 -2.13 -4.06 19.55
C GLY A 77 -2.93 -4.77 18.44
N GLY A 78 -2.95 -4.24 17.21
CA GLY A 78 -3.63 -4.94 16.11
C GLY A 78 -3.76 -4.17 14.79
N GLU A 79 -4.42 -4.83 13.84
CA GLU A 79 -4.83 -4.23 12.57
C GLU A 79 -6.26 -4.63 12.20
N ALA A 80 -7.00 -3.71 11.58
CA ALA A 80 -8.32 -3.94 11.01
C ALA A 80 -8.25 -3.73 9.50
N LYS A 81 -8.76 -4.70 8.74
CA LYS A 81 -8.75 -4.68 7.27
C LYS A 81 -10.13 -4.31 6.77
N GLY A 82 -10.18 -3.32 5.89
CA GLY A 82 -11.41 -2.95 5.19
C GLY A 82 -11.65 -3.82 3.97
N GLU A 83 -12.69 -3.47 3.22
CA GLU A 83 -13.02 -4.15 1.96
C GLU A 83 -11.92 -3.95 0.92
N LYS A 84 -11.69 -5.00 0.12
CA LYS A 84 -10.73 -4.96 -0.98
C LYS A 84 -11.36 -4.32 -2.20
N TYR A 85 -10.65 -3.37 -2.80
CA TYR A 85 -11.04 -2.74 -4.05
C TYR A 85 -10.12 -3.22 -5.17
N VAL A 86 -10.69 -3.79 -6.22
CA VAL A 86 -9.93 -4.30 -7.36
C VAL A 86 -10.06 -3.33 -8.52
N TYR A 87 -8.92 -2.89 -9.04
CA TYR A 87 -8.80 -2.04 -10.22
C TYR A 87 -8.09 -2.80 -11.32
N GLN A 88 -8.45 -2.56 -12.58
CA GLN A 88 -7.89 -3.28 -13.71
C GLN A 88 -7.57 -2.37 -14.89
N GLY A 89 -6.67 -2.81 -15.75
CA GLY A 89 -6.31 -2.10 -16.97
C GLY A 89 -7.27 -2.43 -18.11
N GLU A 90 -7.29 -1.57 -19.12
CA GLU A 90 -8.18 -1.64 -20.29
C GLU A 90 -8.12 -2.96 -21.09
N LYS A 91 -7.04 -3.74 -20.96
CA LYS A 91 -6.81 -5.01 -21.66
C LYS A 91 -6.97 -6.24 -20.76
N VAL A 92 -7.46 -6.07 -19.54
CA VAL A 92 -7.84 -7.18 -18.65
C VAL A 92 -9.29 -7.56 -18.92
N GLN A 93 -9.54 -8.84 -19.15
CA GLN A 93 -10.88 -9.38 -19.35
C GLN A 93 -11.48 -9.79 -17.99
N SER A 94 -11.95 -8.79 -17.23
CA SER A 94 -12.69 -9.00 -15.98
C SER A 94 -13.68 -7.84 -15.77
N ASN A 95 -14.53 -7.93 -14.75
CA ASN A 95 -15.61 -6.97 -14.49
C ASN A 95 -15.26 -5.97 -13.38
N ASN A 96 -13.96 -5.71 -13.13
CA ASN A 96 -13.53 -4.74 -12.13
C ASN A 96 -13.46 -3.31 -12.71
N THR A 97 -13.27 -2.33 -11.84
CA THR A 97 -13.15 -0.92 -12.23
C THR A 97 -11.94 -0.71 -13.14
N VAL A 98 -12.19 -0.23 -14.36
CA VAL A 98 -11.15 0.00 -15.37
C VAL A 98 -10.46 1.35 -15.14
N ILE A 99 -9.12 1.34 -15.06
CA ILE A 99 -8.28 2.54 -14.98
C ILE A 99 -7.67 2.79 -16.37
N PRO A 100 -8.05 3.89 -17.04
CA PRO A 100 -7.51 4.21 -18.37
C PRO A 100 -6.01 4.51 -18.30
N TYR A 101 -5.21 3.84 -19.13
CA TYR A 101 -3.76 4.09 -19.18
C TYR A 101 -3.45 5.52 -19.63
N LYS A 102 -4.25 6.08 -20.55
CA LYS A 102 -3.95 7.38 -21.16
C LYS A 102 -4.27 8.57 -20.27
N THR A 103 -5.29 8.50 -19.42
CA THR A 103 -5.72 9.67 -18.62
C THR A 103 -5.49 9.45 -17.12
N GLY A 104 -5.24 8.20 -16.70
CA GLY A 104 -5.35 7.86 -15.29
C GLY A 104 -6.81 7.91 -14.83
N SER A 105 -7.01 7.83 -13.52
CA SER A 105 -8.33 7.94 -12.89
C SER A 105 -8.20 8.26 -11.41
N THR A 106 -9.17 9.00 -10.89
CA THR A 106 -9.36 9.17 -9.46
C THR A 106 -10.33 8.10 -8.95
N ILE A 107 -9.93 7.44 -7.88
CA ILE A 107 -10.67 6.37 -7.22
C ILE A 107 -11.10 6.83 -5.83
N THR A 108 -12.20 6.27 -5.35
CA THR A 108 -12.69 6.49 -3.99
C THR A 108 -12.86 5.15 -3.32
N ILE A 109 -12.21 4.98 -2.19
CA ILE A 109 -12.26 3.81 -1.33
C ILE A 109 -12.97 4.24 -0.06
N LYS A 110 -14.01 3.53 0.34
CA LYS A 110 -14.72 3.79 1.59
C LYS A 110 -14.49 2.62 2.52
N ALA A 111 -14.08 2.91 3.75
CA ALA A 111 -13.94 1.89 4.78
C ALA A 111 -14.63 2.36 6.04
N SER A 112 -15.12 1.40 6.81
CA SER A 112 -15.70 1.65 8.12
C SER A 112 -15.23 0.55 9.05
N TYR A 113 -14.57 0.95 10.14
CA TYR A 113 -14.02 0.03 11.12
C TYR A 113 -14.81 0.15 12.42
N ASP A 114 -15.02 -0.96 13.12
CA ASP A 114 -15.59 -0.90 14.46
C ASP A 114 -14.55 -0.33 15.42
N TYR A 115 -14.91 0.72 16.17
CA TYR A 115 -13.97 1.41 17.02
C TYR A 115 -13.58 0.56 18.22
N VAL A 116 -12.27 0.44 18.48
CA VAL A 116 -11.76 -0.03 19.77
C VAL A 116 -10.92 1.07 20.42
N PRO A 117 -10.90 1.18 21.77
CA PRO A 117 -10.18 2.25 22.46
C PRO A 117 -8.69 2.36 22.09
N GLN A 118 -8.05 1.25 21.71
CA GLN A 118 -6.65 1.20 21.30
C GLN A 118 -6.40 1.91 19.95
N MET A 119 -7.45 2.16 19.15
CA MET A 119 -7.33 2.91 17.89
C MET A 119 -7.03 4.39 18.11
N ALA A 120 -7.08 4.92 19.34
CA ALA A 120 -6.80 6.32 19.67
C ALA A 120 -5.45 6.87 19.16
N LYS A 121 -4.51 5.97 18.85
CA LYS A 121 -3.31 6.22 18.06
C LYS A 121 -3.26 5.17 16.95
N SER A 122 -3.97 5.42 15.87
CA SER A 122 -3.98 4.53 14.71
C SER A 122 -3.40 5.23 13.48
N GLU A 123 -2.94 4.43 12.53
CA GLU A 123 -2.41 4.86 11.25
C GLU A 123 -3.12 4.10 10.15
N LEU A 124 -3.49 4.81 9.08
CA LEU A 124 -4.18 4.24 7.94
C LEU A 124 -3.20 3.94 6.82
N TYR A 125 -3.12 2.68 6.45
CA TYR A 125 -2.30 2.17 5.36
C TYR A 125 -3.15 1.69 4.20
N LEU A 126 -2.67 1.87 2.98
CA LEU A 126 -3.14 1.14 1.80
C LEU A 126 -2.12 0.07 1.47
N VAL A 127 -2.58 -1.17 1.45
CA VAL A 127 -1.80 -2.32 1.01
C VAL A 127 -2.19 -2.64 -0.42
N PHE A 128 -1.19 -2.78 -1.29
CA PHE A 128 -1.38 -2.98 -2.72
C PHE A 128 -0.87 -4.37 -3.13
N ASP A 129 -1.72 -5.14 -3.80
CA ASP A 129 -1.31 -6.35 -4.51
C ASP A 129 -1.49 -6.09 -6.01
N ALA A 130 -0.37 -5.87 -6.71
CA ALA A 130 -0.38 -5.58 -8.14
C ALA A 130 0.07 -6.81 -8.94
N ARG A 131 -0.62 -7.08 -10.03
CA ARG A 131 -0.28 -8.13 -11.00
C ARG A 131 -0.33 -7.55 -12.40
N VAL A 132 0.68 -7.82 -13.22
CA VAL A 132 0.70 -7.46 -14.64
C VAL A 132 0.68 -8.74 -15.46
N GLY A 133 -0.49 -9.08 -16.02
CA GLY A 133 -0.73 -10.39 -16.63
C GLY A 133 -0.52 -11.51 -15.59
N LYS A 134 0.50 -12.35 -15.77
CA LYS A 134 0.83 -13.46 -14.85
C LYS A 134 1.91 -13.10 -13.82
N LYS A 135 2.49 -11.90 -13.87
CA LYS A 135 3.60 -11.50 -12.99
C LYS A 135 3.07 -10.69 -11.82
N ALA A 136 3.39 -11.10 -10.60
CA ALA A 136 3.17 -10.29 -9.41
C ALA A 136 4.19 -9.14 -9.35
N VAL A 137 3.74 -7.97 -8.90
CA VAL A 137 4.52 -6.77 -8.67
C VAL A 137 4.29 -6.38 -7.22
N SER A 138 5.37 -6.39 -6.43
CA SER A 138 5.29 -5.94 -5.05
C SER A 138 5.28 -4.42 -5.03
N LEU A 139 4.22 -3.83 -4.49
CA LEU A 139 4.13 -2.41 -4.20
C LEU A 139 4.22 -2.22 -2.69
N PRO A 140 4.96 -1.20 -2.20
CA PRO A 140 5.02 -0.93 -0.78
C PRO A 140 3.64 -0.52 -0.26
N ALA A 141 3.38 -0.81 1.02
CA ALA A 141 2.22 -0.25 1.70
C ALA A 141 2.44 1.25 1.91
N ILE A 142 1.41 2.05 1.61
CA ILE A 142 1.49 3.51 1.68
C ILE A 142 0.70 3.97 2.91
N LYS A 143 1.35 4.72 3.81
CA LYS A 143 0.64 5.45 4.88
C LYS A 143 -0.09 6.62 4.23
N VAL A 144 -1.43 6.62 4.31
CA VAL A 144 -2.28 7.71 3.81
C VAL A 144 -2.39 8.83 4.84
N GLY A 145 -2.27 8.47 6.11
CA GLY A 145 -2.10 9.42 7.21
C GLY A 145 -2.42 8.80 8.55
N ASP A 146 -2.58 9.66 9.54
CA ASP A 146 -2.96 9.26 10.89
C ASP A 146 -4.47 8.97 10.94
N GLY A 147 -4.84 7.90 11.62
CA GLY A 147 -6.21 7.41 11.71
C GLY A 147 -7.01 8.19 12.76
N VAL A 148 -7.45 7.50 13.81
CA VAL A 148 -8.08 8.17 14.96
C VAL A 148 -6.99 8.80 15.79
N ILE A 149 -7.06 10.11 15.96
CA ILE A 149 -6.20 10.86 16.88
C ILE A 149 -7.08 11.30 18.05
N SER A 150 -6.77 10.85 19.26
CA SER A 150 -7.37 11.43 20.47
C SER A 150 -7.03 12.92 20.57
N THR A 151 -8.02 13.77 20.88
CA THR A 151 -7.92 15.24 20.91
C THR A 151 -6.68 15.78 21.64
N SER A 152 -6.16 15.06 22.64
CA SER A 152 -4.93 15.40 23.38
C SER A 152 -3.65 15.38 22.53
N ALA A 153 -3.64 14.71 21.37
CA ALA A 153 -2.49 14.70 20.45
C ALA A 153 -2.60 15.78 19.34
N LEU A 154 -3.78 16.38 19.14
CA LEU A 154 -3.96 17.48 18.17
C LEU A 154 -3.26 18.77 18.62
N ILE A 155 -3.09 18.95 19.93
CA ILE A 155 -2.45 20.13 20.53
C ILE A 155 -0.94 20.18 20.25
N THR A 156 -0.28 19.04 20.00
CA THR A 156 1.17 19.01 19.71
C THR A 156 1.48 19.36 18.25
N ASN A 157 0.60 19.00 17.30
CA ASN A 157 0.82 19.25 15.88
C ASN A 157 0.51 20.70 15.46
N THR A 158 -0.42 21.39 16.12
CA THR A 158 -0.67 22.82 15.91
C THR A 158 0.44 23.71 16.48
N VAL A 159 1.07 23.33 17.58
CA VAL A 159 2.19 24.10 18.16
C VAL A 159 3.46 23.96 17.32
N THR A 160 3.67 22.81 16.67
CA THR A 160 4.83 22.59 15.78
C THR A 160 4.66 23.33 14.44
N SER A 161 3.44 23.49 13.94
CA SER A 161 3.14 24.17 12.66
C SER A 161 3.10 25.70 12.78
N ALA A 162 3.13 26.25 13.99
CA ALA A 162 3.05 27.70 14.24
C ALA A 162 4.42 28.36 14.53
N ASN A 163 5.52 27.62 14.43
CA ASN A 163 6.87 28.14 14.74
C ASN A 163 7.85 28.07 13.56
N VAL A 164 7.37 28.28 12.34
CA VAL A 164 8.18 28.54 11.15
C VAL A 164 7.79 29.89 10.56
#